data_AF-L8N6Z2-F1
#
_entry.id   AF-L8N6Z2-F1
#
_cell.length_a   1.000
_cell.length_b   1.000
_cell.length_c   1.000
_cell.angle_alpha   90.00
_cell.angle_beta   90.00
_cell.angle_gamma   90.00
#
_symmetry.space_group_name_H-M   'P 1'
#
loop_
_entity.id
_entity.type
_entity.pdbx_description
1 polymer ?
#
loop_
_entity_poly.entity_id
_entity_poly.type
_entity_poly.pdbx_seq_one_letter_code
_entity_poly.pdbx_strand_id
1 'polypeptide(L)' 'MEESVVYQEILREGLAKGEAKGKVEATNQIALNMLRSNMSPDLVAQVTGLTLKQIQKLQKISTKQSRTKKSP' A
#
# COMPACT_ATOMS: atom_id res chain seq x y z
N MET A 1 -35.37 17.97 -5.22
CA MET A 1 -34.17 17.98 -6.08
C MET A 1 -32.86 17.90 -5.26
N GLU A 2 -32.92 17.96 -3.92
CA GLU A 2 -31.74 17.83 -3.03
C GLU A 2 -31.18 16.40 -2.91
N GLU A 3 -31.98 15.35 -3.19
CA GLU A 3 -31.50 13.96 -3.13
C GLU A 3 -30.40 13.64 -4.15
N SER A 4 -30.29 14.42 -5.23
CA SER A 4 -29.27 14.18 -6.27
C SER A 4 -27.88 14.69 -5.89
N VAL A 5 -27.78 15.78 -5.12
CA VAL A 5 -26.48 16.40 -4.79
C VAL A 5 -25.79 15.61 -3.69
N VAL A 6 -26.52 15.24 -2.63
CA VAL A 6 -26.01 14.41 -1.53
C VAL A 6 -25.56 13.04 -2.05
N TYR A 7 -26.34 12.42 -2.95
CA TYR A 7 -25.96 11.15 -3.56
C TYR A 7 -24.69 11.25 -4.41
N GLN A 8 -24.57 12.30 -5.24
CA GLN A 8 -23.36 12.55 -6.03
C GLN A 8 -22.12 12.79 -5.15
N GLU A 9 -22.29 13.48 -4.03
CA GLU A 9 -21.21 13.75 -3.09
C GLU A 9 -20.74 12.46 -2.39
N ILE A 10 -21.66 11.61 -1.94
CA ILE A 10 -21.34 10.29 -1.37
C ILE A 10 -20.59 9.42 -2.40
N LEU A 11 -21.02 9.41 -3.65
CA LEU A 11 -20.34 8.66 -4.71
C LEU A 11 -18.93 9.20 -4.98
N ARG A 12 -18.76 10.52 -5.07
CA ARG A 12 -17.44 11.16 -5.27
C ARG A 12 -16.51 10.87 -4.10
N GLU A 13 -16.99 11.00 -2.87
CA GLU A 13 -16.21 10.65 -1.69
C GLU A 13 -15.82 9.17 -1.69
N GLY A 14 -16.74 8.28 -2.06
CA GLY A 14 -16.49 6.85 -2.16
C GLY A 14 -15.40 6.52 -3.17
N LEU A 15 -15.47 7.11 -4.37
CA LEU A 15 -14.46 6.95 -5.41
C LEU A 15 -13.10 7.49 -4.98
N ALA A 16 -13.05 8.72 -4.44
CA ALA A 16 -11.80 9.31 -3.97
C ALA A 16 -11.14 8.48 -2.84
N LYS A 17 -11.94 7.98 -1.88
CA LYS A 17 -11.46 7.08 -0.83
C LYS A 17 -10.95 5.76 -1.41
N GLY A 18 -11.63 5.22 -2.42
CA GLY A 18 -11.24 3.98 -3.12
C GLY A 18 -9.92 4.14 -3.87
N GLU A 19 -9.78 5.19 -4.68
CA GLU A 19 -8.57 5.48 -5.44
C GLU A 19 -7.36 5.70 -4.52
N ALA A 20 -7.54 6.47 -3.43
CA ALA A 20 -6.49 6.69 -2.45
C ALA A 20 -6.02 5.38 -1.80
N LYS A 21 -6.96 4.51 -1.40
CA LYS A 21 -6.62 3.19 -0.85
C LYS A 21 -5.90 2.31 -1.86
N GLY A 22 -6.42 2.21 -3.09
CA GLY A 22 -5.82 1.40 -4.15
C GLY A 22 -4.41 1.83 -4.49
N LYS A 23 -4.15 3.15 -4.55
CA LYS A 23 -2.80 3.69 -4.81
C LYS A 23 -1.83 3.32 -3.68
N VAL A 24 -2.25 3.39 -2.43
CA VAL A 24 -1.42 3.01 -1.28
C VAL A 24 -1.12 1.51 -1.29
N GLU A 25 -2.13 0.67 -1.52
CA GLU A 25 -1.97 -0.79 -1.59
C GLU A 25 -1.03 -1.21 -2.72
N ALA A 26 -1.22 -0.66 -3.93
CA ALA A 26 -0.35 -0.92 -5.07
C ALA A 26 1.11 -0.51 -4.78
N THR A 27 1.32 0.68 -4.21
CA THR A 27 2.66 1.18 -3.87
C THR A 27 3.34 0.27 -2.84
N ASN A 28 2.61 -0.17 -1.81
CA ASN A 28 3.13 -1.09 -0.80
C ASN A 28 3.49 -2.46 -1.40
N GLN A 29 2.67 -2.98 -2.30
CA GLN A 29 2.93 -4.27 -2.96
C GLN A 29 4.15 -4.21 -3.87
N ILE A 30 4.32 -3.11 -4.62
CA ILE A 30 5.51 -2.86 -5.44
C ILE A 30 6.76 -2.80 -4.55
N ALA A 31 6.72 -2.03 -3.47
CA ALA A 31 7.83 -1.93 -2.51
C ALA A 31 8.22 -3.31 -1.94
N LEU A 32 7.22 -4.13 -1.55
CA LEU A 32 7.45 -5.49 -1.07
C LEU A 32 8.11 -6.39 -2.13
N ASN A 33 7.65 -6.32 -3.38
CA ASN A 33 8.23 -7.09 -4.46
C ASN A 33 9.68 -6.69 -4.73
N MET A 34 9.99 -5.39 -4.74
CA MET A 34 11.35 -4.88 -4.92
C MET A 34 12.29 -5.35 -3.79
N LEU A 35 11.82 -5.28 -2.55
CA LEU A 35 12.56 -5.79 -1.38
C LEU A 35 12.82 -7.29 -1.48
N ARG A 36 11.84 -8.08 -1.96
CA ARG A 36 12.01 -9.53 -2.20
C ARG A 36 13.00 -9.81 -3.34
N SER A 37 13.12 -8.90 -4.30
CA SER A 37 14.14 -8.92 -5.35
C SER A 37 15.52 -8.41 -4.88
N ASN A 38 15.72 -8.29 -3.56
CA ASN A 38 16.99 -7.90 -2.94
C ASN A 38 17.44 -6.47 -3.31
N MET A 39 16.52 -5.58 -3.69
CA MET A 39 16.82 -4.15 -3.84
C MET A 39 17.04 -3.49 -2.48
N SER A 40 17.92 -2.48 -2.45
CA SER A 40 18.23 -1.74 -1.23
C SER A 40 17.01 -0.92 -0.76
N PRO A 41 16.79 -0.80 0.57
CA PRO A 41 15.69 0.00 1.12
C PRO A 41 15.71 1.47 0.64
N ASP A 42 16.89 2.04 0.44
CA ASP A 42 17.07 3.41 -0.06
C ASP A 42 16.59 3.56 -1.51
N LEU A 43 16.92 2.60 -2.39
CA LEU A 43 16.42 2.59 -3.76
C LEU A 43 14.90 2.39 -3.81
N VAL A 44 14.36 1.52 -2.96
CA VAL A 44 12.91 1.31 -2.85
C VAL A 44 12.22 2.61 -2.40
N ALA A 45 12.80 3.35 -1.45
CA ALA A 45 12.27 4.64 -1.02
C ALA A 45 12.23 5.66 -2.16
N GLN A 46 13.32 5.76 -2.90
CA GLN A 46 13.44 6.68 -4.02
C GLN A 46 12.41 6.39 -5.13
N VAL A 47 12.20 5.12 -5.47
CA VAL A 47 11.31 4.73 -6.57
C VAL A 47 9.83 4.81 -6.18
N THR A 48 9.49 4.39 -4.96
CA THR A 48 8.10 4.30 -4.50
C THR A 48 7.59 5.56 -3.81
N GLY A 49 8.49 6.49 -3.47
CA GLY A 49 8.17 7.67 -2.65
C GLY A 49 7.86 7.33 -1.19
N LEU A 50 8.05 6.09 -0.76
CA LEU A 50 7.87 5.68 0.63
C LEU A 50 9.06 6.12 1.48
N THR A 51 8.78 6.48 2.73
CA THR A 51 9.85 6.73 3.72
C THR A 51 10.53 5.42 4.12
N LEU A 52 11.80 5.51 4.54
CA LEU A 52 12.53 4.36 5.09
C LEU A 52 11.80 3.69 6.25
N LYS A 53 11.11 4.47 7.10
CA LYS A 53 10.29 3.96 8.21
C LYS A 53 9.11 3.11 7.71
N GLN A 54 8.45 3.52 6.62
CA GLN A 54 7.37 2.74 6.00
C GLN A 54 7.91 1.44 5.40
N ILE A 55 9.06 1.49 4.72
CA ILE A 55 9.71 0.32 4.11
C ILE A 55 10.14 -0.69 5.19
N GLN A 56 10.72 -0.23 6.29
CA GLN A 56 11.05 -1.08 7.44
C GLN A 56 9.81 -1.74 8.04
N LYS A 57 8.67 -1.03 8.12
CA LYS A 57 7.40 -1.59 8.57
C LYS A 57 6.91 -2.68 7.61
N LEU A 58 7.00 -2.46 6.30
CA LEU A 58 6.65 -3.44 5.28
C LEU A 58 7.52 -4.71 5.36
N GLN A 59 8.84 -4.57 5.57
CA GLN A 59 9.74 -5.71 5.78
C GLN A 59 9.35 -6.56 7.00
N LYS A 60 9.00 -5.92 8.12
CA LYS A 60 8.57 -6.62 9.34
C LYS A 60 7.27 -7.41 9.13
N ILE A 61 6.37 -6.90 8.30
CA ILE A 61 5.11 -7.57 7.96
C ILE A 61 5.40 -8.79 7.07
N SER A 62 6.22 -8.62 6.02
CA SER A 62 6.59 -9.71 5.11
C SER A 62 7.31 -10.86 5.80
N THR A 63 8.21 -10.56 6.75
CA THR A 63 8.99 -11.58 7.47
C THR A 63 8.12 -12.41 8.42
N LYS A 64 7.12 -11.80 9.08
CA LYS A 64 6.10 -12.52 9.88
C LYS A 64 5.29 -13.51 9.04
N GLN A 65 4.94 -13.15 7.81
CA GLN A 65 4.13 -13.99 6.92
C GLN A 65 4.90 -15.20 6.35
N SER A 66 6.23 -15.12 6.27
CA SER A 66 7.07 -16.29 5.92
C SER A 66 7.19 -17.32 7.06
N ARG A 67 7.08 -16.88 8.32
CA ARG A 67 7.17 -17.75 9.49
C ARG A 67 5.89 -18.55 9.75
N THR A 68 4.72 -18.05 9.31
CA THR A 68 3.44 -18.75 9.48
C THR A 68 3.10 -19.73 8.34
N LYS A 69 3.77 -19.62 7.19
CA LYS A 69 3.66 -20.61 6.08
C LYS A 69 4.67 -21.75 6.18
N LYS A 70 5.55 -21.73 7.19
CA LYS A 70 6.58 -22.74 7.43
C LYS A 70 6.33 -23.40 8.79
N SER A 71 5.15 -23.99 8.93
CA SER A 71 4.81 -24.93 10.02
C SER A 71 4.30 -26.21 9.34
N PRO A 72 4.82 -27.39 9.74
CA PRO A 72 4.63 -28.67 9.05
C PRO A 72 3.17 -29.13 9.02
#